data_AF-A0A7U6QQ65-F1
#
_entry.id   AF-A0A7U6QQ65-F1
#
_cell.length_a   1.000
_cell.length_b   1.000
_cell.length_c   1.000
_cell.angle_alpha   90.00
_cell.angle_beta   90.00
_cell.angle_gamma   90.00
#
_symmetry.space_group_name_H-M   'P 1'
#
loop_
_entity.id
_entity.type
_entity.pdbx_description
1 polymer ?
#
loop_
_entity_poly.entity_id
_entity_poly.type
_entity_poly.pdbx_seq_one_letter_code
_entity_poly.pdbx_strand_id
1 'polypeptide(L)' 'MMLFQPHRYSRTRDCYDDFVDVLSSVDELLLLDVYSAGESPIAGADTKSLARSIRLRGEVEPTIIDKDNLAL' A
#
# COMPACT_ATOMS: atom_id res chain seq x y z
N MET A 1 -9.06 9.99 6.71
CA MET A 1 -7.64 9.87 6.34
C MET A 1 -6.99 8.69 7.05
N MET A 2 -6.34 7.81 6.29
CA MET A 2 -5.58 6.65 6.77
C MET A 2 -4.13 6.71 6.26
N LEU A 3 -3.16 6.48 7.14
CA LEU A 3 -1.76 6.18 6.78
C LEU A 3 -1.52 4.70 6.98
N PHE A 4 -1.23 3.99 5.89
CA PHE A 4 -1.04 2.55 5.91
C PHE A 4 0.36 2.17 5.44
N GLN A 5 1.04 1.35 6.25
CA GLN A 5 2.28 0.70 5.86
C GLN A 5 2.04 -0.81 5.77
N PRO A 6 2.09 -1.42 4.58
CA PRO A 6 2.00 -2.87 4.46
C PRO A 6 3.15 -3.55 5.21
N HIS A 7 2.86 -4.63 5.92
CA HIS A 7 3.86 -5.38 6.67
C HIS A 7 4.02 -6.78 6.07
N ARG A 8 5.26 -7.12 5.66
CA ARG A 8 5.66 -8.30 4.88
C ARG A 8 5.13 -8.34 3.46
N TYR A 9 5.98 -8.76 2.52
CA TYR A 9 5.59 -8.96 1.12
C TYR A 9 4.68 -10.18 0.98
N SER A 10 4.92 -11.25 1.75
CA SER A 10 4.10 -12.46 1.75
C SER A 10 2.64 -12.17 2.10
N ARG A 11 2.40 -11.38 3.15
CA ARG A 11 1.06 -10.96 3.55
C ARG A 11 0.39 -10.06 2.52
N THR A 12 1.13 -9.11 1.95
CA THR A 12 0.60 -8.25 0.87
C THR A 12 0.18 -9.07 -0.35
N ARG A 13 0.92 -10.12 -0.71
CA ARG A 13 0.55 -11.06 -1.77
C ARG A 13 -0.70 -11.87 -1.40
N ASP A 14 -0.69 -12.48 -0.22
CA ASP A 14 -1.72 -13.46 0.16
C ASP A 14 -3.09 -12.82 0.41
N CYS A 15 -3.12 -11.55 0.84
CA CYS A 15 -4.33 -10.77 1.08
C CYS A 15 -4.47 -9.60 0.08
N TYR A 16 -3.91 -9.72 -1.11
CA TYR A 16 -3.78 -8.58 -2.04
C TYR A 16 -5.14 -7.96 -2.39
N ASP A 17 -6.09 -8.78 -2.84
CA ASP A 17 -7.42 -8.31 -3.25
C ASP A 17 -8.21 -7.75 -2.06
N ASP A 18 -8.12 -8.41 -0.89
CA ASP A 18 -8.73 -7.93 0.35
C ASP A 18 -8.17 -6.56 0.78
N PHE A 19 -6.86 -6.33 0.61
CA PHE A 19 -6.25 -5.02 0.87
C PHE A 19 -6.74 -3.98 -0.11
N VAL A 20 -6.83 -4.29 -1.40
CA VAL A 20 -7.38 -3.37 -2.40
C VAL A 20 -8.82 -3.00 -2.04
N ASP A 21 -9.63 -3.98 -1.63
CA ASP A 21 -11.02 -3.75 -1.25
C ASP A 21 -11.13 -2.83 -0.03
N VAL A 22 -10.46 -3.15 1.07
CA VAL A 22 -10.62 -2.40 2.33
C VAL A 22 -9.96 -1.03 2.30
N LEU A 23 -8.84 -0.89 1.58
CA LEU A 23 -8.12 0.39 1.48
C LEU A 23 -8.78 1.35 0.49
N SER A 24 -9.61 0.86 -0.43
CA SER A 24 -10.35 1.73 -1.36
C SER A 24 -11.48 2.51 -0.68
N SER A 25 -11.98 2.04 0.47
CA SER A 25 -13.16 2.62 1.12
C SER A 25 -12.89 3.82 2.03
N VAL A 26 -11.65 4.33 2.08
CA VAL A 26 -11.29 5.48 2.93
C VAL A 26 -11.35 6.77 2.12
N ASP A 27 -11.67 7.89 2.76
CA ASP A 27 -11.75 9.19 2.07
C ASP A 27 -10.38 9.68 1.56
N GLU A 28 -9.31 9.36 2.31
CA GLU A 28 -7.93 9.76 1.99
C GLU A 28 -6.98 8.66 2.41
N LEU A 29 -6.10 8.24 1.49
CA LEU A 29 -5.16 7.13 1.69
C LEU A 29 -3.72 7.55 1.42
N LEU A 30 -2.89 7.43 2.44
CA LEU A 30 -1.44 7.59 2.39
C LEU A 30 -0.79 6.21 2.53
N LEU A 31 0.10 5.86 1.61
CA LEU A 31 0.77 4.57 1.59
C LEU A 31 2.28 4.73 1.77
N LEU A 32 2.87 3.94 2.64
CA LEU A 32 4.31 3.82 2.78
C LEU A 32 4.82 2.57 2.06
N ASP A 33 6.12 2.53 1.77
CA ASP A 33 6.76 1.31 1.28
C ASP A 33 6.60 0.14 2.26
N VAL A 34 6.52 -1.08 1.71
CA VAL A 34 6.34 -2.32 2.48
C VAL A 34 7.45 -2.45 3.52
N TYR A 35 7.05 -2.60 4.79
CA TYR A 35 7.99 -3.04 5.82
C TYR A 35 8.30 -4.52 5.63
N SER A 36 9.50 -4.82 5.12
CA SER A 36 9.87 -6.17 4.66
C SER A 36 9.85 -7.23 5.76
N ALA A 37 10.11 -6.85 7.02
CA ALA A 37 10.31 -7.76 8.14
C ALA A 37 11.27 -8.93 7.84
N GLY A 38 12.33 -8.65 7.05
CA GLY A 38 13.35 -9.62 6.64
C GLY A 38 13.05 -10.39 5.36
N GLU A 39 11.92 -10.15 4.70
CA GLU A 39 11.58 -10.78 3.42
C GLU A 39 12.25 -10.07 2.23
N SER A 40 12.63 -10.85 1.22
CA SER A 40 12.97 -10.30 -0.09
C SER A 40 11.71 -9.76 -0.78
N PRO A 41 11.81 -8.70 -1.60
CA PRO A 41 10.69 -8.21 -2.39
C PRO A 41 10.04 -9.31 -3.24
N ILE A 42 8.71 -9.33 -3.28
CA ILE A 42 7.93 -10.23 -4.13
C ILE A 42 7.27 -9.38 -5.22
N ALA A 43 7.47 -9.77 -6.48
CA ALA A 43 6.90 -9.07 -7.64
C ALA A 43 5.37 -8.98 -7.52
N GLY A 44 4.82 -7.78 -7.71
CA GLY A 44 3.39 -7.51 -7.60
C GLY A 44 2.86 -7.36 -6.17
N ALA A 45 3.68 -7.58 -5.13
CA ALA A 45 3.27 -7.45 -3.73
C ALA A 45 3.88 -6.23 -3.05
N ASP A 46 4.13 -5.17 -3.81
CA ASP A 46 4.68 -3.89 -3.33
C ASP A 46 3.61 -2.79 -3.26
N THR A 47 3.96 -1.69 -2.59
CA THR A 47 3.09 -0.53 -2.42
C THR A 47 2.66 0.09 -3.75
N LYS A 48 3.52 0.05 -4.78
CA LYS A 48 3.21 0.59 -6.11
C LYS A 48 2.13 -0.21 -6.81
N SER A 49 2.17 -1.53 -6.67
CA SER A 49 1.18 -2.46 -7.19
C SER A 49 -0.17 -2.20 -6.50
N LEU A 50 -0.20 -2.19 -5.16
CA LEU A 50 -1.41 -1.88 -4.39
C LEU A 50 -2.01 -0.52 -4.80
N ALA A 51 -1.19 0.53 -4.83
CA ALA A 51 -1.63 1.88 -5.21
C ALA A 51 -2.23 1.92 -6.62
N ARG A 52 -1.64 1.19 -7.57
CA ARG A 52 -2.19 1.09 -8.93
C ARG A 52 -3.55 0.40 -8.94
N SER A 53 -3.70 -0.72 -8.24
CA SER A 53 -4.97 -1.45 -8.17
C SER A 53 -6.08 -0.62 -7.51
N ILE A 54 -5.78 0.07 -6.42
CA ILE A 54 -6.72 0.97 -5.73
C ILE A 54 -7.13 2.13 -6.65
N ARG A 55 -6.14 2.78 -7.31
CA ARG A 55 -6.41 3.87 -8.28
C ARG A 55 -7.32 3.42 -9.42
N LEU A 56 -7.20 2.17 -9.89
CA LEU A 56 -8.05 1.62 -10.94
C LEU A 56 -9.52 1.44 -10.52
N ARG A 57 -9.82 1.33 -9.21
CA ARG A 57 -11.21 1.33 -8.72
C ARG A 57 -11.86 2.70 -8.78
N GLY A 58 -11.07 3.77 -8.62
CA GLY A 58 -11.52 5.15 -8.74
C GLY A 58 -12.26 5.70 -7.52
N GLU A 59 -12.29 4.98 -6.40
CA GLU A 59 -12.94 5.41 -5.15
C GLU A 59 -12.06 6.37 -4.33
N VAL A 60 -10.75 6.11 -4.32
CA VAL A 60 -9.74 6.94 -3.62
C VAL A 60 -8.47 7.02 -4.46
N GLU A 61 -7.78 8.15 -4.36
CA GLU A 61 -6.49 8.39 -5.01
C GLU A 61 -5.35 8.19 -3.98
N PRO A 62 -4.64 7.04 -4.00
CA PRO A 62 -3.59 6.77 -3.02
C PRO A 62 -2.34 7.62 -3.28
N THR A 63 -1.85 8.26 -2.22
CA THR A 63 -0.58 9.00 -2.25
C THR A 63 0.51 8.16 -1.59
N ILE A 64 1.57 7.86 -2.34
CA ILE A 64 2.74 7.16 -1.80
C ILE A 64 3.66 8.17 -1.13
N ILE A 65 4.00 7.92 0.12
CA ILE A 65 4.88 8.74 0.94
C ILE A 65 6.23 8.05 1.07
N ASP A 66 7.28 8.79 0.78
CA ASP A 66 8.65 8.37 1.04
C ASP A 66 9.01 8.75 2.48
N LYS A 67 9.43 7.75 3.27
CA LYS A 67 9.80 7.95 4.68
C LYS A 67 10.98 8.90 4.83
N ASP A 68 11.88 8.94 3.86
CA ASP A 68 13.09 9.76 3.91
C ASP A 68 12.79 11.23 3.56
N ASN A 69 11.61 11.50 2.99
CA ASN A 69 11.12 12.85 2.67
C ASN A 69 10.07 13.38 3.66
N LEU A 70 9.84 12.70 4.78
CA LEU A 70 9.08 13.23 5.91
C LEU A 70 9.94 14.23 6.69
N ALA A 71 10.15 15.41 6.11
CA ALA A 71 10.70 16.54 6.85
C ALA A 71 9.70 16.95 7.94
N LEU A 72 10.03 16.63 9.20
CA LEU A 72 9.56 17.37 10.38
C LEU A 72 10.55 18.51 10.67
#